data_AF-C6AA54-F1
#
_entry.id   AF-C6AA54-F1
#
_cell.length_a   1.000
_cell.length_b   1.000
_cell.length_c   1.000
_cell.angle_alpha   90.00
_cell.angle_beta   90.00
_cell.angle_gamma   90.00
#
_symmetry.space_group_name_H-M   'P 1'
#
loop_
_entity.id
_entity.type
_entity.pdbx_description
1 polymer ?
#
loop_
_entity_poly.entity_id
_entity_poly.type
_entity_poly.pdbx_seq_one_letter_code
_entity_poly.pdbx_strand_id
1 'polypeptide(L)'
;MQLSSPQKIFQKNTILPAIIGLLPPMFAHHYTCKELDDLFIASFAPSEIPEGTKREKVKAWLRAINVKCEEPLEVLGNLLGDFMEKEYYDPDPSGFNPSLYEKILQLQKDKHTAVEKLKEYDLGYQRGGYIIKNELTSTQELQKAGLLSTEELQKRIAEKGLSAVEIEINRALENIEKDPREAVLFAANLLEASCKAYLDHHSIPYAENARSNLPALWEEVVKNAKIHTDDIKQKNLKNQDLDKNDLKMITSGLYQVVHGTMNLRNKKSAAHGRSKKDFELINLKPRHARLTFNAAHSLSIYILELMDQPSEKPYTATSIFSCHFYCFLGIKKGGCCLYPTKPNISIA
;
A
#
# COMPACT_ATOMS: atom_id res chain seq x y z
N MET A 1 -27.65 0.19 31.91
CA MET A 1 -26.97 1.47 31.61
C MET A 1 -26.28 1.29 30.27
N GLN A 2 -27.02 1.54 29.18
CA GLN A 2 -26.47 1.45 27.82
C GLN A 2 -25.61 2.69 27.60
N LEU A 3 -24.29 2.49 27.48
CA LEU A 3 -23.39 3.52 26.99
C LEU A 3 -23.65 3.64 25.48
N SER A 4 -24.48 4.61 25.10
CA SER A 4 -24.62 5.02 23.71
C SER A 4 -23.29 5.57 23.22
N SER A 5 -22.64 4.86 22.31
CA SER A 5 -21.48 5.34 21.57
C SER A 5 -21.81 6.69 20.91
N PRO A 6 -20.93 7.71 20.97
CA PRO A 6 -21.17 8.98 20.29
C PRO A 6 -21.20 8.73 18.78
N GLN A 7 -22.37 8.89 18.18
CA GLN A 7 -22.53 8.90 16.73
C GLN A 7 -21.81 10.14 16.19
N LYS A 8 -20.76 9.93 15.41
CA LYS A 8 -20.01 10.97 14.69
C LYS A 8 -20.98 11.60 13.68
N ILE A 9 -21.47 12.80 13.99
CA ILE A 9 -22.32 13.61 13.10
C ILE A 9 -21.56 13.77 11.77
N PHE A 10 -22.20 13.43 10.64
CA PHE A 10 -21.68 13.67 9.29
C PHE A 10 -21.20 15.13 9.20
N GLN A 11 -19.89 15.37 9.20
CA GLN A 11 -19.35 16.72 9.05
C GLN A 11 -19.61 17.19 7.63
N LYS A 12 -20.38 18.29 7.51
CA LYS A 12 -20.53 19.07 6.28
C LYS A 12 -19.14 19.36 5.68
N ASN A 13 -19.00 19.31 4.35
CA ASN A 13 -17.77 19.59 3.60
C ASN A 13 -17.33 21.06 3.73
N THR A 14 -16.91 21.48 4.92
CA THR A 14 -16.55 22.85 5.23
C THR A 14 -15.03 23.05 5.23
N ILE A 15 -14.59 24.25 4.93
CA ILE A 15 -13.20 24.68 5.07
C ILE A 15 -12.79 24.57 6.55
N LEU A 16 -11.72 23.83 6.82
CA LEU A 16 -11.27 23.57 8.18
C LEU A 16 -10.74 24.85 8.87
N PRO A 17 -10.99 25.04 10.18
CA PRO A 17 -10.49 26.19 10.92
C PRO A 17 -8.98 26.43 10.82
N ALA A 18 -8.20 25.35 10.71
CA ALA A 18 -6.75 25.42 10.53
C ALA A 18 -6.37 26.09 9.19
N ILE A 19 -7.09 25.77 8.11
CA ILE A 19 -6.90 26.40 6.79
C ILE A 19 -7.35 27.87 6.82
N ILE A 20 -8.47 28.17 7.50
CA ILE A 20 -8.94 29.54 7.73
C ILE A 20 -7.93 30.37 8.53
N GLY A 21 -7.14 29.74 9.41
CA GLY A 21 -6.05 30.39 10.13
C GLY A 21 -4.78 30.59 9.30
N LEU A 22 -4.50 29.65 8.38
CA LEU A 22 -3.25 29.61 7.62
C LEU A 22 -3.23 30.57 6.41
N LEU A 23 -4.29 30.59 5.61
CA LEU A 23 -4.31 31.32 4.34
C LEU A 23 -4.31 32.85 4.46
N PRO A 24 -4.97 33.50 5.45
CA PRO A 24 -5.01 34.95 5.53
C PRO A 24 -3.64 35.67 5.51
N PRO A 25 -2.62 35.27 6.30
CA PRO A 25 -1.31 35.91 6.22
C PRO A 25 -0.62 35.70 4.86
N MET A 26 -0.77 34.54 4.23
CA MET A 26 -0.17 34.23 2.91
C MET A 26 -0.81 35.09 1.82
N PHE A 27 -2.14 35.11 1.74
CA PHE A 27 -2.87 35.91 0.77
C PHE A 27 -2.62 37.41 0.97
N ALA A 28 -2.58 37.88 2.23
CA ALA A 28 -2.24 39.26 2.52
C ALA A 28 -0.79 39.62 2.16
N HIS A 29 0.13 38.67 2.10
CA HIS A 29 1.50 38.93 1.66
C HIS A 29 1.59 39.05 0.13
N HIS A 30 0.88 38.19 -0.59
CA HIS A 30 1.03 38.05 -2.06
C HIS A 30 0.06 38.89 -2.89
N TYR A 31 -1.04 39.38 -2.32
CA TYR A 31 -2.06 40.15 -3.04
C TYR A 31 -2.32 41.51 -2.40
N THR A 32 -2.71 42.46 -3.24
CA THR A 32 -3.26 43.76 -2.85
C THR A 32 -4.73 43.62 -2.42
N CYS A 33 -5.30 44.65 -1.78
CA CYS A 33 -6.71 44.60 -1.38
C CYS A 33 -7.65 44.41 -2.58
N LYS A 34 -7.37 45.09 -3.69
CA LYS A 34 -8.21 45.00 -4.89
C LYS A 34 -8.10 43.62 -5.57
N GLU A 35 -6.89 43.08 -5.70
CA GLU A 35 -6.70 41.73 -6.25
C GLU A 35 -7.39 40.65 -5.40
N LEU A 36 -7.43 40.81 -4.07
CA LEU A 36 -8.20 39.91 -3.21
C LEU A 36 -9.69 40.02 -3.49
N ASP A 37 -10.21 41.23 -3.66
CA ASP A 37 -11.63 41.42 -3.95
C ASP A 37 -12.02 40.77 -5.27
N ASP A 38 -11.24 41.01 -6.33
CA ASP A 38 -11.45 40.41 -7.64
C ASP A 38 -11.32 38.88 -7.58
N LEU A 39 -10.32 38.36 -6.87
CA LEU A 39 -10.07 36.91 -6.73
C LEU A 39 -11.21 36.18 -6.02
N PHE A 40 -11.70 36.72 -4.89
CA PHE A 40 -12.78 36.09 -4.13
C PHE A 40 -14.09 36.11 -4.91
N ILE A 41 -14.39 37.22 -5.60
CA ILE A 41 -15.59 37.32 -6.45
C ILE A 41 -15.49 36.33 -7.62
N ALA A 42 -14.34 36.27 -8.32
CA ALA A 42 -14.13 35.36 -9.44
C ALA A 42 -14.20 33.88 -9.03
N SER A 43 -13.83 33.56 -7.79
CA SER A 43 -13.89 32.20 -7.23
C SER A 43 -15.28 31.80 -6.69
N PHE A 44 -16.32 32.60 -6.94
CA PHE A 44 -17.69 32.38 -6.48
C PHE A 44 -17.87 32.46 -4.95
N ALA A 45 -17.04 33.26 -4.26
CA ALA A 45 -17.29 33.60 -2.87
C ALA A 45 -18.50 34.56 -2.73
N PRO A 46 -19.06 34.72 -1.52
CA PRO A 46 -20.16 35.65 -1.28
C PRO A 46 -19.83 37.08 -1.73
N SER A 47 -20.77 37.73 -2.41
CA SER A 47 -20.60 39.05 -3.04
C SER A 47 -20.45 40.22 -2.06
N GLU A 48 -20.85 40.04 -0.80
CA GLU A 48 -20.60 41.01 0.27
C GLU A 48 -19.09 41.09 0.55
N ILE A 49 -18.47 42.21 0.19
CA ILE A 49 -17.04 42.47 0.43
C ILE A 49 -16.84 42.81 1.91
N PRO A 50 -16.05 42.03 2.67
CA PRO A 50 -15.77 42.32 4.07
C PRO A 50 -14.93 43.58 4.23
N GLU A 51 -15.13 44.27 5.35
CA GLU A 51 -14.29 45.41 5.75
C GLU A 51 -13.09 44.95 6.61
N GLY A 52 -12.08 45.81 6.71
CA GLY A 52 -10.89 45.59 7.54
C GLY A 52 -9.59 45.40 6.76
N THR A 53 -8.56 44.95 7.46
CA THR A 53 -7.24 44.66 6.87
C THR A 53 -7.30 43.46 5.91
N LYS A 54 -6.33 43.32 5.00
CA LYS A 54 -6.25 42.18 4.05
C LYS A 54 -6.46 40.82 4.73
N ARG A 55 -5.84 40.61 5.90
CA ARG A 55 -5.97 39.36 6.67
C ARG A 55 -7.39 39.17 7.21
N GLU A 56 -7.99 40.22 7.74
CA GLU A 56 -9.36 40.18 8.25
C GLU A 56 -10.36 39.91 7.14
N LYS A 57 -10.19 40.55 5.97
CA LYS A 57 -11.02 40.33 4.78
C LYS A 57 -10.99 38.87 4.32
N VAL A 58 -9.79 38.31 4.10
CA VAL A 58 -9.62 36.90 3.69
C VAL A 58 -10.25 35.96 4.71
N LYS A 59 -9.99 36.18 6.01
CA LYS A 59 -10.55 35.35 7.08
C LYS A 59 -12.08 35.43 7.16
N ALA A 60 -12.63 36.63 6.98
CA ALA A 60 -14.08 36.86 6.97
C ALA A 60 -14.75 36.15 5.79
N TRP A 61 -14.16 36.23 4.60
CA TRP A 61 -14.67 35.50 3.44
C TRP A 61 -14.61 33.99 3.60
N LEU A 62 -13.48 33.42 4.03
CA LEU A 62 -13.38 31.97 4.23
C LEU A 62 -14.42 31.45 5.24
N ARG A 63 -14.74 32.24 6.26
CA ARG A 63 -15.85 31.94 7.19
C ARG A 63 -17.21 32.09 6.53
N ALA A 64 -17.42 33.16 5.75
CA ALA A 64 -18.67 33.38 5.04
C ALA A 64 -18.94 32.28 4.01
N ILE A 65 -17.92 31.75 3.32
CA ILE A 65 -18.02 30.63 2.38
C ILE A 65 -18.61 29.39 3.09
N ASN A 66 -18.11 29.03 4.26
CA ASN A 66 -18.65 27.90 5.04
C ASN A 66 -20.13 28.04 5.43
N VAL A 67 -20.60 29.28 5.56
CA VAL A 67 -21.96 29.60 6.01
C VAL A 67 -22.92 29.74 4.83
N LYS A 68 -22.51 30.49 3.80
CA LYS A 68 -23.38 30.95 2.71
C LYS A 68 -23.29 30.09 1.44
N CYS A 69 -22.18 29.37 1.19
CA CYS A 69 -22.01 28.56 -0.01
C CYS A 69 -22.45 27.11 0.21
N GLU A 70 -23.01 26.48 -0.82
CA GLU A 70 -23.39 25.06 -0.81
C GLU A 70 -22.17 24.13 -0.85
N GLU A 71 -21.16 24.48 -1.65
CA GLU A 71 -19.91 23.71 -1.84
C GLU A 71 -18.65 24.52 -1.42
N PRO A 72 -18.39 24.68 -0.11
CA PRO A 72 -17.27 25.49 0.39
C PRO A 72 -15.87 25.07 -0.11
N LEU A 73 -15.65 23.77 -0.31
CA LEU A 73 -14.34 23.25 -0.75
C LEU A 73 -14.06 23.50 -2.24
N GLU A 74 -15.09 23.60 -3.08
CA GLU A 74 -14.93 23.96 -4.49
C GLU A 74 -14.48 25.42 -4.61
N VAL A 75 -15.18 26.32 -3.90
CA VAL A 75 -14.80 27.74 -3.81
C VAL A 75 -13.38 27.93 -3.28
N LEU A 76 -13.00 27.18 -2.23
CA LEU A 76 -11.64 27.17 -1.72
C LEU A 76 -10.63 26.67 -2.76
N GLY A 77 -10.99 25.64 -3.52
CA GLY A 77 -10.16 25.09 -4.58
C GLY A 77 -9.86 26.11 -5.67
N ASN A 78 -10.88 26.82 -6.15
CA ASN A 78 -10.74 27.90 -7.13
C ASN A 78 -9.78 29.00 -6.62
N LEU A 79 -9.93 29.42 -5.36
CA LEU A 79 -9.03 30.40 -4.72
C LEU A 79 -7.58 29.92 -4.68
N LEU A 80 -7.37 28.64 -4.36
CA LEU A 80 -6.05 28.04 -4.37
C LEU A 80 -5.52 27.85 -5.80
N GLY A 81 -6.39 27.70 -6.79
CA GLY A 81 -6.07 27.71 -8.23
C GLY A 81 -5.15 28.86 -8.59
N ASP A 82 -5.68 30.08 -8.46
CA ASP A 82 -4.93 31.31 -8.72
C ASP A 82 -3.69 31.44 -7.83
N PHE A 83 -3.78 31.06 -6.56
CA PHE A 83 -2.63 31.14 -5.66
C PHE A 83 -1.48 30.22 -6.07
N MET A 84 -1.79 28.99 -6.48
CA MET A 84 -0.81 27.99 -6.89
C MET A 84 -0.22 28.29 -8.25
N GLU A 85 -0.94 28.97 -9.14
CA GLU A 85 -0.45 29.40 -10.46
C GLU A 85 0.23 30.79 -10.43
N LYS A 86 0.09 31.56 -9.34
CA LYS A 86 0.74 32.87 -9.21
C LYS A 86 2.25 32.77 -9.37
N GLU A 87 2.84 33.65 -10.16
CA GLU A 87 4.28 33.80 -10.32
C GLU A 87 4.65 35.28 -10.24
N TYR A 88 5.87 35.58 -9.77
CA TYR A 88 6.43 36.92 -9.88
C TYR A 88 7.28 36.99 -11.15
N TYR A 89 6.92 37.89 -12.06
CA TYR A 89 7.69 38.14 -13.26
C TYR A 89 9.00 38.87 -12.92
N ASP A 90 10.11 38.35 -13.44
CA ASP A 90 11.41 39.02 -13.39
C ASP A 90 11.67 39.74 -14.72
N PRO A 91 11.58 41.09 -14.75
CA PRO A 91 11.79 41.85 -15.97
C PRO A 91 13.25 41.89 -16.43
N ASP A 92 14.21 41.58 -15.56
CA ASP A 92 15.63 41.56 -15.91
C ASP A 92 16.35 40.38 -15.23
N PRO A 93 16.28 39.17 -15.82
CA PRO A 93 16.91 37.98 -15.26
C PRO A 93 18.44 38.08 -15.16
N SER A 94 19.04 39.07 -15.84
CA SER A 94 20.49 39.29 -15.83
C SER A 94 20.96 40.14 -14.64
N GLY A 95 20.05 40.94 -14.06
CA GLY A 95 20.26 41.74 -12.87
C GLY A 95 19.77 41.02 -11.61
N PHE A 96 20.66 40.83 -10.63
CA PHE A 96 20.23 40.27 -9.34
C PHE A 96 19.36 41.26 -8.56
N ASN A 97 18.08 40.94 -8.37
CA ASN A 97 17.17 41.67 -7.49
C ASN A 97 16.88 40.86 -6.21
N PRO A 98 17.58 41.15 -5.09
CA PRO A 98 17.42 40.39 -3.84
C PRO A 98 15.98 40.38 -3.33
N SER A 99 15.27 41.51 -3.42
CA SER A 99 13.92 41.66 -2.90
C SER A 99 12.88 40.84 -3.67
N LEU A 100 13.08 40.68 -4.99
CA LEU A 100 12.22 39.86 -5.84
C LEU A 100 12.47 38.38 -5.56
N TYR A 101 13.74 37.99 -5.44
CA TYR A 101 14.14 36.62 -5.11
C TYR A 101 13.57 36.17 -3.76
N GLU A 102 13.63 37.03 -2.73
CA GLU A 102 13.00 36.77 -1.43
C GLU A 102 11.49 36.55 -1.53
N LYS A 103 10.78 37.36 -2.35
CA LYS A 103 9.34 37.18 -2.59
C LYS A 103 9.02 35.87 -3.32
N ILE A 104 9.83 35.47 -4.29
CA ILE A 104 9.67 34.20 -5.01
C ILE A 104 9.86 33.02 -4.05
N LEU A 105 10.91 33.05 -3.23
CA LEU A 105 11.15 32.01 -2.21
C LEU A 105 10.01 31.93 -1.20
N GLN A 106 9.52 33.08 -0.72
CA GLN A 106 8.40 33.13 0.20
C GLN A 106 7.12 32.56 -0.44
N LEU A 107 6.85 32.88 -1.71
CA LEU A 107 5.71 32.33 -2.45
C LEU A 107 5.80 30.80 -2.59
N GLN A 108 6.97 30.26 -2.93
CA GLN A 108 7.18 28.82 -3.02
C GLN A 108 6.97 28.13 -1.66
N LYS A 109 7.49 28.73 -0.59
CA LYS A 109 7.32 28.25 0.78
C LYS A 109 5.84 28.26 1.21
N ASP A 110 5.11 29.31 0.89
CA ASP A 110 3.69 29.42 1.26
C ASP A 110 2.82 28.46 0.44
N LYS A 111 3.09 28.29 -0.86
CA LYS A 111 2.45 27.25 -1.70
C LYS A 111 2.67 25.85 -1.11
N HIS A 112 3.91 25.51 -0.77
CA HIS A 112 4.23 24.21 -0.17
C HIS A 112 3.52 24.03 1.18
N THR A 113 3.57 25.04 2.04
CA THR A 113 2.93 25.00 3.36
C THR A 113 1.41 24.84 3.25
N ALA A 114 0.76 25.50 2.29
CA ALA A 114 -0.66 25.36 2.05
C ALA A 114 -1.04 23.93 1.65
N VAL A 115 -0.28 23.30 0.74
CA VAL A 115 -0.51 21.91 0.32
C VAL A 115 -0.26 20.93 1.46
N GLU A 116 0.83 21.08 2.22
CA GLU A 116 1.12 20.22 3.37
C GLU A 116 0.03 20.33 4.44
N LYS A 117 -0.49 21.53 4.69
CA LYS A 117 -1.58 21.69 5.65
C LYS A 117 -2.87 21.04 5.20
N LEU A 118 -3.18 21.05 3.90
CA LEU A 118 -4.33 20.30 3.38
C LEU A 118 -4.16 18.79 3.60
N LYS A 119 -2.95 18.26 3.35
CA LYS A 119 -2.65 16.84 3.56
C LYS A 119 -2.83 16.39 5.01
N GLU A 120 -2.47 17.23 5.99
CA GLU A 120 -2.70 16.93 7.42
C GLU A 120 -4.17 16.65 7.76
N TYR A 121 -5.11 17.09 6.93
CA TYR A 121 -6.55 16.90 7.10
C TYR A 121 -7.15 16.03 5.99
N ASP A 122 -6.35 15.17 5.37
CA ASP A 122 -6.78 14.27 4.32
C ASP A 122 -7.41 15.01 3.12
N LEU A 123 -6.87 16.18 2.78
CA LEU A 123 -7.24 16.93 1.59
C LEU A 123 -6.06 17.00 0.61
N GLY A 124 -6.31 16.66 -0.65
CA GLY A 124 -5.38 16.87 -1.76
C GLY A 124 -5.75 18.10 -2.57
N TYR A 125 -4.75 18.84 -3.04
CA TYR A 125 -4.94 19.86 -4.08
C TYR A 125 -4.46 19.32 -5.43
N GLN A 126 -5.30 19.45 -6.46
CA GLN A 126 -4.95 19.16 -7.83
C GLN A 126 -4.97 20.43 -8.67
N ARG A 127 -4.04 20.53 -9.63
CA ARG A 127 -3.96 21.66 -10.56
C ARG A 127 -5.31 21.92 -11.23
N GLY A 128 -5.63 23.20 -11.40
CA GLY A 128 -6.93 23.65 -11.91
C GLY A 128 -7.95 23.97 -10.82
N GLY A 129 -7.52 24.04 -9.55
CA GLY A 129 -8.37 24.49 -8.46
C GLY A 129 -9.24 23.39 -7.83
N TYR A 130 -8.88 22.12 -7.96
CA TYR A 130 -9.68 21.03 -7.39
C TYR A 130 -9.15 20.62 -6.02
N ILE A 131 -10.02 20.64 -5.01
CA ILE A 131 -9.74 20.06 -3.69
C ILE A 131 -10.42 18.70 -3.61
N ILE A 132 -9.60 17.68 -3.49
CA ILE A 132 -10.04 16.31 -3.38
C ILE A 132 -10.00 15.95 -1.90
N LYS A 133 -11.12 15.48 -1.38
CA LYS A 133 -11.09 14.83 -0.08
C LYS A 133 -10.48 13.45 -0.26
N ASN A 134 -9.33 13.23 0.36
CA ASN A 134 -8.76 11.91 0.53
C ASN A 134 -9.53 11.22 1.67
N GLU A 135 -10.85 11.00 1.54
CA GLU A 135 -11.63 10.35 2.62
C GLU A 135 -11.08 8.98 3.01
N LEU A 136 -10.19 8.41 2.18
CA LEU A 136 -9.08 7.55 2.56
C LEU A 136 -7.86 7.98 1.71
N THR A 137 -6.70 8.23 2.30
CA THR A 137 -5.44 8.34 1.55
C THR A 137 -4.99 6.94 1.13
N SER A 138 -5.71 6.37 0.17
CA SER A 138 -5.36 5.28 -0.73
C SER A 138 -6.63 5.14 -1.56
N THR A 139 -6.64 5.42 -2.87
CA THR A 139 -7.56 4.73 -3.80
C THR A 139 -7.65 5.30 -5.20
N GLN A 140 -7.50 6.59 -5.55
CA GLN A 140 -7.85 6.94 -6.96
C GLN A 140 -6.79 6.58 -8.03
N GLU A 141 -5.50 6.62 -7.70
CA GLU A 141 -4.46 6.01 -8.56
C GLU A 141 -4.34 4.48 -8.32
N LEU A 142 -4.71 4.00 -7.12
CA LEU A 142 -4.69 2.59 -6.71
C LEU A 142 -5.93 1.77 -7.16
N GLN A 143 -7.08 2.41 -7.39
CA GLN A 143 -8.33 1.86 -7.94
C GLN A 143 -8.26 1.81 -9.45
N LYS A 144 -7.56 2.77 -10.10
CA LYS A 144 -7.16 2.63 -11.51
C LYS A 144 -6.24 1.42 -11.72
N ALA A 145 -5.57 0.95 -10.68
CA ALA A 145 -4.75 -0.27 -10.70
C ALA A 145 -5.43 -1.53 -10.10
N GLY A 146 -6.63 -1.41 -9.50
CA GLY A 146 -7.34 -2.53 -8.88
C GLY A 146 -6.65 -3.14 -7.66
N LEU A 147 -6.00 -2.32 -6.82
CA LEU A 147 -5.21 -2.77 -5.68
C LEU A 147 -5.63 -2.05 -4.39
N LEU A 148 -6.37 -2.76 -3.54
CA LEU A 148 -6.61 -2.39 -2.14
C LEU A 148 -5.45 -2.80 -1.21
N SER A 149 -4.24 -2.98 -1.75
CA SER A 149 -3.27 -3.82 -1.05
C SER A 149 -1.81 -3.37 -1.15
N THR A 150 -1.46 -2.34 -1.94
CA THR A 150 -0.05 -1.91 -2.06
C THR A 150 0.41 -1.14 -0.83
N GLU A 151 -0.42 -0.29 -0.25
CA GLU A 151 -0.06 0.50 0.94
C GLU A 151 -0.01 -0.37 2.20
N GLU A 152 -0.96 -1.28 2.39
CA GLU A 152 -0.95 -2.26 3.49
C GLU A 152 0.28 -3.17 3.37
N LEU A 153 0.62 -3.60 2.14
CA LEU A 153 1.84 -4.37 1.86
C LEU A 153 3.10 -3.56 2.14
N GLN A 154 3.19 -2.33 1.63
CA GLN A 154 4.34 -1.44 1.83
C GLN A 154 4.55 -1.12 3.30
N LYS A 155 3.47 -0.88 4.05
CA LYS A 155 3.51 -0.70 5.50
C LYS A 155 4.04 -1.95 6.20
N ARG A 156 3.51 -3.14 5.88
CA ARG A 156 3.99 -4.41 6.44
C ARG A 156 5.45 -4.70 6.07
N ILE A 157 5.85 -4.37 4.85
CA ILE A 157 7.24 -4.48 4.40
C ILE A 157 8.15 -3.55 5.19
N ALA A 158 7.75 -2.29 5.38
CA ALA A 158 8.49 -1.31 6.15
C ALA A 158 8.61 -1.74 7.63
N GLU A 159 7.52 -2.22 8.24
CA GLU A 159 7.52 -2.74 9.61
C GLU A 159 8.44 -3.96 9.79
N LYS A 160 8.49 -4.86 8.79
CA LYS A 160 9.30 -6.08 8.82
C LYS A 160 10.70 -5.92 8.22
N GLY A 161 11.07 -4.73 7.73
CA GLY A 161 12.37 -4.46 7.11
C GLY A 161 12.62 -5.23 5.80
N LEU A 162 11.58 -5.60 5.06
CA LEU A 162 11.66 -6.47 3.87
C LEU A 162 11.98 -5.68 2.58
N SER A 163 13.08 -4.93 2.59
CA SER A 163 13.47 -4.04 1.47
C SER A 163 13.55 -4.73 0.12
N ALA A 164 13.91 -6.02 0.09
CA ALA A 164 13.93 -6.83 -1.14
C ALA A 164 12.54 -6.94 -1.80
N VAL A 165 11.46 -7.03 -1.01
CA VAL A 165 10.08 -7.11 -1.52
C VAL A 165 9.65 -5.75 -2.07
N GLU A 166 9.96 -4.66 -1.37
CA GLU A 166 9.63 -3.29 -1.77
C GLU A 166 10.31 -2.89 -3.09
N ILE A 167 11.59 -3.22 -3.22
CA ILE A 167 12.38 -2.93 -4.42
C ILE A 167 11.74 -3.56 -5.66
N GLU A 168 11.29 -4.82 -5.57
CA GLU A 168 10.70 -5.52 -6.72
C GLU A 168 9.29 -4.99 -7.07
N ILE A 169 8.52 -4.52 -6.09
CA ILE A 169 7.24 -3.83 -6.33
C ILE A 169 7.45 -2.56 -7.15
N ASN A 170 8.37 -1.69 -6.70
CA ASN A 170 8.63 -0.41 -7.38
C ASN A 170 9.17 -0.64 -8.80
N ARG A 171 10.11 -1.59 -8.96
CA ARG A 171 10.65 -1.98 -10.27
C ARG A 171 9.56 -2.50 -11.21
N ALA A 172 8.65 -3.33 -10.72
CA ALA A 172 7.55 -3.82 -11.54
C ALA A 172 6.65 -2.68 -12.02
N LEU A 173 6.20 -1.81 -11.10
CA LEU A 173 5.31 -0.69 -11.41
C LEU A 173 5.91 0.27 -12.44
N GLU A 174 7.18 0.62 -12.31
CA GLU A 174 7.89 1.50 -13.24
C GLU A 174 7.96 0.95 -14.67
N ASN A 175 7.90 -0.37 -14.83
CA ASN A 175 8.11 -1.06 -16.09
C ASN A 175 6.81 -1.56 -16.74
N ILE A 176 5.65 -1.52 -16.06
CA ILE A 176 4.38 -2.03 -16.61
C ILE A 176 4.07 -1.45 -18.00
N GLU A 177 4.22 -0.13 -18.18
CA GLU A 177 3.98 0.55 -19.46
C GLU A 177 5.21 0.56 -20.37
N LYS A 178 6.41 0.65 -19.79
CA LYS A 178 7.67 0.85 -20.53
C LYS A 178 8.18 -0.46 -21.14
N ASP A 179 8.24 -1.51 -20.31
CA ASP A 179 8.67 -2.85 -20.69
C ASP A 179 7.85 -3.89 -19.91
N PRO A 180 6.70 -4.32 -20.47
CA PRO A 180 5.84 -5.33 -19.86
C PRO A 180 6.55 -6.65 -19.54
N ARG A 181 7.68 -6.97 -20.19
CA ARG A 181 8.44 -8.19 -19.94
C ARG A 181 9.34 -8.03 -18.72
N GLU A 182 9.97 -6.87 -18.55
CA GLU A 182 10.66 -6.50 -17.31
C GLU A 182 9.70 -6.49 -16.12
N ALA A 183 8.52 -5.91 -16.27
CA ALA A 183 7.51 -5.91 -15.21
C ALA A 183 7.13 -7.34 -14.75
N VAL A 184 7.00 -8.30 -15.67
CA VAL A 184 6.73 -9.71 -15.35
C VAL A 184 7.93 -10.40 -14.67
N LEU A 185 9.16 -10.05 -15.05
CA LEU A 185 10.35 -10.52 -14.32
C LEU A 185 10.30 -10.06 -12.87
N PHE A 186 10.04 -8.78 -12.62
CA PHE A 186 9.96 -8.23 -11.28
C PHE A 186 8.77 -8.78 -10.49
N ALA A 187 7.65 -9.10 -11.13
CA ALA A 187 6.54 -9.82 -10.50
C ALA A 187 6.93 -11.23 -10.01
N ALA A 188 7.76 -11.95 -10.77
CA ALA A 188 8.29 -13.25 -10.34
C ALA A 188 9.29 -13.10 -9.19
N ASN A 189 10.17 -12.10 -9.25
CA ASN A 189 11.13 -11.81 -8.18
C ASN A 189 10.43 -11.39 -6.88
N LEU A 190 9.33 -10.64 -6.99
CA LEU A 190 8.46 -10.29 -5.87
C LEU A 190 7.95 -11.55 -5.14
N LEU A 191 7.43 -12.53 -5.88
CA LEU A 191 7.01 -13.80 -5.30
C LEU A 191 8.17 -14.58 -4.66
N GLU A 192 9.34 -14.60 -5.31
CA GLU A 192 10.53 -15.26 -4.75
C GLU A 192 10.97 -14.59 -3.45
N ALA A 193 11.07 -13.26 -3.42
CA ALA A 193 11.43 -12.49 -2.23
C ALA A 193 10.42 -12.71 -1.10
N SER A 194 9.12 -12.77 -1.42
CA SER A 194 8.07 -13.01 -0.43
C SER A 194 8.14 -14.42 0.16
N CYS A 195 8.34 -15.44 -0.69
CA CYS A 195 8.50 -16.82 -0.21
C CYS A 195 9.76 -16.97 0.66
N LYS A 196 10.89 -16.38 0.24
CA LYS A 196 12.13 -16.40 1.02
C LYS A 196 11.95 -15.71 2.36
N ALA A 197 11.33 -14.53 2.39
CA ALA A 197 11.03 -13.82 3.63
C ALA A 197 10.25 -14.70 4.63
N TYR A 198 9.24 -15.44 4.16
CA TYR A 198 8.52 -16.40 4.99
C TYR A 198 9.42 -17.54 5.49
N LEU A 199 10.15 -18.19 4.59
CA LEU A 199 11.00 -19.34 4.95
C LEU A 199 12.13 -18.94 5.91
N ASP A 200 12.76 -17.79 5.68
CA ASP A 200 13.80 -17.22 6.54
C ASP A 200 13.22 -16.90 7.93
N HIS A 201 12.06 -16.25 8.00
CA HIS A 201 11.37 -15.93 9.26
C HIS A 201 11.07 -17.17 10.11
N HIS A 202 10.74 -18.29 9.47
CA HIS A 202 10.48 -19.57 10.13
C HIS A 202 11.70 -20.50 10.22
N SER A 203 12.88 -20.04 9.78
CA SER A 203 14.13 -20.83 9.75
C SER A 203 14.01 -22.16 8.99
N ILE A 204 13.28 -22.15 7.86
CA ILE A 204 13.08 -23.31 6.99
C ILE A 204 14.15 -23.28 5.89
N PRO A 205 14.98 -24.31 5.74
CA PRO A 205 16.00 -24.35 4.70
C PRO A 205 15.38 -24.53 3.31
N TYR A 206 15.92 -23.85 2.31
CA TYR A 206 15.57 -24.01 0.90
C TYR A 206 16.81 -24.01 0.02
N ALA A 207 16.71 -24.58 -1.18
CA ALA A 207 17.82 -24.60 -2.13
C ALA A 207 18.08 -23.19 -2.69
N GLU A 208 19.32 -22.70 -2.60
CA GLU A 208 19.70 -21.34 -3.01
C GLU A 208 19.93 -21.16 -4.53
N ASN A 209 19.77 -22.23 -5.32
CA ASN A 209 20.18 -22.30 -6.72
C ASN A 209 19.44 -21.26 -7.59
N ALA A 210 20.18 -20.21 -8.00
CA ALA A 210 19.70 -18.87 -8.33
C ALA A 210 18.92 -18.64 -9.65
N ARG A 211 18.22 -19.62 -10.24
CA ARG A 211 17.40 -19.34 -11.45
C ARG A 211 16.06 -20.08 -11.60
N SER A 212 15.74 -21.08 -10.77
CA SER A 212 14.68 -22.03 -11.15
C SER A 212 13.76 -22.54 -10.04
N ASN A 213 13.65 -21.90 -8.88
CA ASN A 213 12.96 -22.55 -7.77
C ASN A 213 11.70 -21.85 -7.25
N LEU A 214 11.16 -20.80 -7.89
CA LEU A 214 9.91 -20.16 -7.42
C LEU A 214 8.78 -21.18 -7.11
N PRO A 215 8.49 -22.17 -7.99
CA PRO A 215 7.54 -23.23 -7.64
C PRO A 215 7.93 -24.06 -6.41
N ALA A 216 9.21 -24.38 -6.24
CA ALA A 216 9.69 -25.16 -5.09
C ALA A 216 9.69 -24.35 -3.78
N LEU A 217 10.00 -23.04 -3.84
CA LEU A 217 9.83 -22.13 -2.71
C LEU A 217 8.37 -22.08 -2.28
N TRP A 218 7.46 -21.95 -3.25
CA TRP A 218 6.03 -21.95 -2.98
C TRP A 218 5.56 -23.27 -2.37
N GLU A 219 6.04 -24.42 -2.85
CA GLU A 219 5.74 -25.73 -2.25
C GLU A 219 6.17 -25.81 -0.78
N GLU A 220 7.36 -25.33 -0.42
CA GLU A 220 7.79 -25.29 0.97
C GLU A 220 6.96 -24.32 1.82
N VAL A 221 6.56 -23.16 1.28
CA VAL A 221 5.63 -22.25 1.97
C VAL A 221 4.29 -22.95 2.22
N VAL A 222 3.66 -23.55 1.20
CA VAL A 222 2.36 -24.22 1.33
C VAL A 222 2.40 -25.36 2.34
N LYS A 223 3.47 -26.15 2.32
CA LYS A 223 3.69 -27.28 3.24
C LYS A 223 3.85 -26.81 4.70
N ASN A 224 4.67 -25.80 4.95
CA ASN A 224 4.96 -25.35 6.31
C ASN A 224 3.87 -24.43 6.89
N ALA A 225 3.18 -23.68 6.03
CA ALA A 225 2.02 -22.86 6.40
C ALA A 225 0.70 -23.66 6.41
N LYS A 226 0.73 -24.97 6.09
CA LYS A 226 -0.46 -25.86 6.03
C LYS A 226 -1.60 -25.30 5.18
N ILE A 227 -1.25 -24.69 4.05
CA ILE A 227 -2.22 -24.16 3.08
C ILE A 227 -2.91 -25.33 2.35
N HIS A 228 -2.33 -26.53 2.37
CA HIS A 228 -2.96 -27.74 1.84
C HIS A 228 -4.23 -28.10 2.60
N THR A 229 -5.33 -28.20 1.87
CA THR A 229 -6.65 -28.63 2.37
C THR A 229 -6.67 -29.97 3.12
N ASP A 230 -5.70 -30.85 2.92
CA ASP A 230 -5.60 -32.10 3.67
C ASP A 230 -5.17 -31.89 5.12
N ASP A 231 -4.46 -30.79 5.41
CA ASP A 231 -4.02 -30.38 6.75
C ASP A 231 -5.08 -29.50 7.47
N ILE A 232 -6.10 -29.02 6.75
CA ILE A 232 -7.35 -28.47 7.32
C ILE A 232 -8.26 -29.61 7.82
N LYS A 233 -7.64 -30.65 8.38
CA LYS A 233 -8.29 -31.71 9.14
C LYS A 233 -8.15 -31.39 10.62
N GLN A 234 -9.21 -30.77 11.12
CA GLN A 234 -9.74 -30.95 12.48
C GLN A 234 -8.90 -30.43 13.66
N LYS A 235 -8.83 -29.11 13.85
CA LYS A 235 -8.79 -28.63 15.25
C LYS A 235 -9.53 -27.34 15.59
N ASN A 236 -9.73 -26.41 14.66
CA ASN A 236 -10.35 -25.11 15.01
C ASN A 236 -11.56 -24.68 14.14
N LEU A 237 -11.93 -25.41 13.09
CA LEU A 237 -13.16 -25.15 12.34
C LEU A 237 -14.32 -25.93 12.96
N LYS A 238 -14.75 -25.51 14.15
CA LYS A 238 -16.14 -25.74 14.54
C LYS A 238 -16.97 -24.75 13.72
N ASN A 239 -17.93 -25.27 12.98
CA ASN A 239 -19.06 -24.57 12.33
C ASN A 239 -18.88 -24.30 10.82
N GLN A 240 -19.71 -25.03 10.07
CA GLN A 240 -20.46 -24.78 8.82
C GLN A 240 -20.19 -23.58 7.86
N ASP A 241 -19.27 -22.65 8.10
CA ASP A 241 -19.26 -21.38 7.35
C ASP A 241 -18.31 -21.31 6.14
N LEU A 242 -17.46 -22.32 5.91
CA LEU A 242 -16.55 -22.38 4.77
C LEU A 242 -16.58 -23.77 4.13
N ASP A 243 -17.08 -23.89 2.89
CA ASP A 243 -16.95 -25.14 2.14
C ASP A 243 -15.46 -25.39 1.90
N LYS A 244 -14.96 -26.51 2.44
CA LYS A 244 -13.57 -26.94 2.27
C LYS A 244 -13.22 -27.08 0.79
N ASN A 245 -14.19 -27.32 -0.08
CA ASN A 245 -14.00 -27.43 -1.52
C ASN A 245 -13.65 -26.08 -2.17
N ASP A 246 -14.25 -24.97 -1.72
CA ASP A 246 -14.01 -23.65 -2.31
C ASP A 246 -12.62 -23.13 -1.97
N LEU A 247 -12.20 -23.26 -0.71
CA LEU A 247 -10.83 -22.90 -0.30
C LEU A 247 -9.79 -23.80 -0.98
N LYS A 248 -10.09 -25.10 -1.17
CA LYS A 248 -9.25 -26.00 -1.96
C LYS A 248 -9.07 -25.52 -3.39
N MET A 249 -10.16 -25.07 -4.01
CA MET A 249 -10.15 -24.57 -5.38
C MET A 249 -9.30 -23.31 -5.50
N ILE A 250 -9.47 -22.35 -4.57
CA ILE A 250 -8.69 -21.11 -4.51
C ILE A 250 -7.20 -21.41 -4.31
N THR A 251 -6.86 -22.21 -3.31
CA THR A 251 -5.46 -22.59 -3.01
C THR A 251 -4.80 -23.36 -4.14
N SER A 252 -5.56 -24.22 -4.85
CA SER A 252 -5.08 -24.88 -6.08
C SER A 252 -4.85 -23.87 -7.21
N GLY A 253 -5.68 -22.82 -7.30
CA GLY A 253 -5.50 -21.71 -8.23
C GLY A 253 -4.21 -20.92 -7.99
N LEU A 254 -3.77 -20.78 -6.73
CA LEU A 254 -2.52 -20.08 -6.40
C LEU A 254 -1.29 -20.75 -7.03
N TYR A 255 -1.26 -22.09 -7.11
CA TYR A 255 -0.21 -22.79 -7.85
C TYR A 255 -0.17 -22.36 -9.32
N GLN A 256 -1.33 -22.20 -9.96
CA GLN A 256 -1.40 -21.76 -11.36
C GLN A 256 -0.86 -20.34 -11.54
N VAL A 257 -1.08 -19.44 -10.56
CA VAL A 257 -0.50 -18.08 -10.57
C VAL A 257 1.02 -18.14 -10.49
N VAL A 258 1.58 -18.94 -9.57
CA VAL A 258 3.02 -19.09 -9.37
C VAL A 258 3.68 -19.70 -10.62
N HIS A 259 3.17 -20.83 -11.11
CA HIS A 259 3.70 -21.50 -12.30
C HIS A 259 3.52 -20.64 -13.56
N GLY A 260 2.38 -19.98 -13.72
CA GLY A 260 2.11 -19.08 -14.85
C GLY A 260 3.08 -17.91 -14.90
N THR A 261 3.31 -17.26 -13.76
CA THR A 261 4.26 -16.15 -13.61
C THR A 261 5.69 -16.60 -13.94
N MET A 262 6.11 -17.74 -13.39
CA MET A 262 7.43 -18.34 -13.68
C MET A 262 7.60 -18.68 -15.17
N ASN A 263 6.58 -19.23 -15.81
CA ASN A 263 6.61 -19.56 -17.23
C ASN A 263 6.73 -18.31 -18.10
N LEU A 264 6.05 -17.21 -17.75
CA LEU A 264 6.18 -15.94 -18.45
C LEU A 264 7.58 -15.33 -18.26
N ARG A 265 8.17 -15.43 -17.06
CA ARG A 265 9.57 -15.04 -16.82
C ARG A 265 10.55 -15.83 -17.69
N ASN A 266 10.46 -17.16 -17.69
CA ASN A 266 11.43 -18.01 -18.39
C ASN A 266 11.39 -17.83 -19.92
N LYS A 267 10.22 -17.47 -20.46
CA LYS A 267 10.06 -17.09 -21.88
C LYS A 267 10.91 -15.87 -22.26
N LYS A 268 11.18 -14.93 -21.33
CA LYS A 268 12.12 -13.81 -21.54
C LYS A 268 13.57 -14.28 -21.60
N SER A 269 14.00 -15.15 -20.69
CA SER A 269 15.37 -15.70 -20.66
C SER A 269 15.69 -16.50 -21.93
N ALA A 270 14.70 -17.18 -22.51
CA ALA A 270 14.85 -17.91 -23.77
C ALA A 270 14.84 -17.02 -25.03
N ALA A 271 14.35 -15.78 -24.94
CA ALA A 271 14.20 -14.87 -26.08
C ALA A 271 15.52 -14.17 -26.48
N HIS A 272 16.57 -14.22 -25.65
CA HIS A 272 17.89 -13.68 -26.00
C HIS A 272 18.63 -14.48 -27.10
N GLY A 273 18.07 -15.59 -27.58
CA GLY A 273 18.63 -16.42 -28.64
C GLY A 273 17.71 -16.69 -29.84
N ARG A 274 16.60 -15.95 -30.02
CA ARG A 274 15.59 -16.26 -31.05
C ARG A 274 15.34 -15.13 -32.06
N SER A 275 14.82 -15.51 -33.23
CA SER A 275 14.60 -14.66 -34.39
C SER A 275 13.53 -13.57 -34.15
N LYS A 276 13.51 -12.52 -34.98
CA LYS A 276 12.53 -11.41 -34.90
C LYS A 276 11.05 -11.89 -34.91
N LYS A 277 10.76 -13.05 -35.52
CA LYS A 277 9.43 -13.70 -35.52
C LYS A 277 9.02 -14.29 -34.16
N ASP A 278 9.97 -14.79 -33.37
CA ASP A 278 9.70 -15.31 -32.02
C ASP A 278 9.39 -14.19 -31.02
N PHE A 279 9.93 -12.99 -31.27
CA PHE A 279 9.62 -11.77 -30.50
C PHE A 279 8.17 -11.32 -30.67
N GLU A 280 7.59 -11.49 -31.86
CA GLU A 280 6.19 -11.13 -32.18
C GLU A 280 5.18 -12.13 -31.59
N LEU A 281 5.58 -13.40 -31.41
CA LEU A 281 4.75 -14.47 -30.82
C LEU A 281 4.54 -14.33 -29.29
N ILE A 282 5.45 -13.65 -28.58
CA ILE A 282 5.32 -13.36 -27.14
C ILE A 282 5.09 -11.86 -26.96
N ASN A 283 4.00 -11.35 -27.53
CA ASN A 283 3.61 -9.95 -27.38
C ASN A 283 2.95 -9.72 -26.01
N LEU A 284 3.78 -9.67 -24.95
CA LEU A 284 3.35 -9.20 -23.64
C LEU A 284 3.03 -7.70 -23.73
N LYS A 285 1.76 -7.37 -23.53
CA LYS A 285 1.25 -6.00 -23.51
C LYS A 285 1.13 -5.52 -22.06
N PRO A 286 1.09 -4.21 -21.80
CA PRO A 286 0.95 -3.67 -20.44
C PRO A 286 -0.19 -4.31 -19.64
N ARG A 287 -1.35 -4.57 -20.26
CA ARG A 287 -2.47 -5.29 -19.62
C ARG A 287 -2.13 -6.69 -19.09
N HIS A 288 -1.25 -7.44 -19.75
CA HIS A 288 -0.83 -8.77 -19.32
C HIS A 288 0.17 -8.66 -18.16
N ALA A 289 1.05 -7.65 -18.20
CA ALA A 289 1.94 -7.34 -17.09
C ALA A 289 1.17 -6.91 -15.84
N ARG A 290 0.17 -6.02 -15.98
CA ARG A 290 -0.73 -5.63 -14.88
C ARG A 290 -1.43 -6.84 -14.26
N LEU A 291 -2.02 -7.71 -15.07
CA LEU A 291 -2.65 -8.95 -14.59
C LEU A 291 -1.69 -9.82 -13.78
N THR A 292 -0.50 -10.07 -14.35
CA THR A 292 0.51 -10.94 -13.72
C THR A 292 1.04 -10.33 -12.42
N PHE A 293 1.36 -9.04 -12.46
CA PHE A 293 1.84 -8.30 -11.31
C PHE A 293 0.81 -8.25 -10.19
N ASN A 294 -0.45 -7.91 -10.48
CA ASN A 294 -1.49 -7.82 -9.46
C ASN A 294 -1.80 -9.20 -8.82
N ALA A 295 -1.76 -10.27 -9.61
CA ALA A 295 -1.91 -11.63 -9.08
C ALA A 295 -0.73 -12.03 -8.17
N ALA A 296 0.50 -11.76 -8.60
CA ALA A 296 1.70 -11.98 -7.80
C ALA A 296 1.68 -11.16 -6.50
N HIS A 297 1.33 -9.88 -6.60
CA HIS A 297 1.25 -8.95 -5.48
C HIS A 297 0.21 -9.37 -4.43
N SER A 298 -0.98 -9.78 -4.86
CA SER A 298 -2.02 -10.28 -3.94
C SER A 298 -1.56 -11.53 -3.20
N LEU A 299 -0.85 -12.44 -3.89
CA LEU A 299 -0.28 -13.63 -3.27
C LEU A 299 0.87 -13.29 -2.30
N SER A 300 1.72 -12.33 -2.65
CA SER A 300 2.79 -11.85 -1.75
C SER A 300 2.25 -11.34 -0.42
N ILE A 301 1.13 -10.62 -0.44
CA ILE A 301 0.48 -10.15 0.80
C ILE A 301 0.03 -11.31 1.65
N TYR A 302 -0.67 -12.26 1.03
CA TYR A 302 -1.10 -13.46 1.73
C TYR A 302 0.09 -14.22 2.34
N ILE A 303 1.22 -14.32 1.63
CA ILE A 303 2.45 -14.93 2.19
C ILE A 303 2.96 -14.17 3.41
N LEU A 304 2.98 -12.83 3.38
CA LEU A 304 3.44 -12.02 4.51
C LEU A 304 2.49 -12.05 5.70
N GLU A 305 1.18 -12.23 5.47
CA GLU A 305 0.19 -12.46 6.51
C GLU A 305 0.42 -13.81 7.21
N LEU A 306 0.80 -14.85 6.46
CA LEU A 306 1.11 -16.16 7.02
C LEU A 306 2.33 -16.13 7.95
N MET A 307 3.25 -15.18 7.78
CA MET A 307 4.41 -15.03 8.68
C MET A 307 4.00 -14.72 10.13
N ASP A 308 2.86 -14.06 10.33
CA ASP A 308 2.37 -13.70 11.66
C ASP A 308 1.81 -14.93 12.40
N GLN A 309 1.63 -16.06 11.71
CA GLN A 309 1.19 -17.32 12.29
C GLN A 309 2.40 -18.19 12.68
N PRO A 310 2.38 -18.84 13.85
CA PRO A 310 3.47 -19.74 14.24
C PRO A 310 3.59 -20.90 13.25
N SER A 311 4.80 -21.13 12.73
CA SER A 311 5.07 -22.36 11.97
C SER A 311 4.96 -23.56 12.90
N GLU A 312 4.06 -24.48 12.60
CA GLU A 312 4.06 -25.78 13.28
C GLU A 312 5.23 -26.59 12.72
N LYS A 313 6.38 -26.52 13.42
CA LYS A 313 7.56 -27.33 13.11
C LYS A 313 7.12 -28.78 12.85
N PRO A 314 7.56 -29.43 11.77
CA PRO A 314 7.41 -30.87 11.67
C PRO A 314 8.09 -31.47 12.90
N TYR A 315 7.40 -32.37 13.60
CA TYR A 315 7.98 -33.11 14.71
C TYR A 315 9.27 -33.78 14.23
N THR A 316 10.42 -33.14 14.47
CA THR A 316 11.70 -33.78 14.32
C THR A 316 11.82 -34.78 15.45
N ALA A 317 12.01 -36.05 15.10
CA ALA A 317 12.21 -37.17 16.02
C ALA A 317 13.55 -37.08 16.77
N THR A 318 13.89 -35.90 17.30
CA THR A 318 15.06 -35.62 18.13
C THR A 318 14.70 -35.27 19.57
N SER A 319 13.41 -35.17 19.94
CA SER A 319 13.03 -35.01 21.35
C SER A 319 13.04 -36.31 22.18
N ILE A 320 13.36 -37.47 21.58
CA ILE A 320 13.54 -38.73 22.32
C ILE A 320 14.76 -38.66 23.28
N PHE A 321 15.73 -37.77 23.02
CA PHE A 321 16.90 -37.61 23.90
C PHE A 321 16.64 -36.79 25.18
N SER A 322 15.56 -36.01 25.26
CA SER A 322 15.23 -35.30 26.50
C SER A 322 14.49 -36.20 27.50
N CYS A 323 13.75 -37.21 27.03
CA CYS A 323 13.02 -38.10 27.93
C CYS A 323 13.91 -39.13 28.65
N HIS A 324 15.08 -39.47 28.09
CA HIS A 324 16.05 -40.35 28.76
C HIS A 324 16.84 -39.64 29.87
N PHE A 325 17.06 -38.33 29.75
CA PHE A 325 17.80 -37.57 30.77
C PHE A 325 16.97 -37.34 32.05
N TYR A 326 15.65 -37.18 31.92
CA TYR A 326 14.75 -37.04 33.07
C TYR A 326 14.42 -38.37 33.76
N CYS A 327 14.52 -39.52 33.08
CA CYS A 327 14.42 -40.83 33.74
C CYS A 327 15.67 -41.18 34.57
N PHE A 328 16.84 -40.65 34.23
CA PHE A 328 18.09 -40.91 34.98
C PHE A 328 18.21 -40.08 36.27
N LEU A 329 17.47 -38.96 36.37
CA LEU A 329 17.53 -38.02 37.50
C LEU A 329 16.42 -38.19 38.55
N GLY A 330 15.52 -39.17 38.40
CA GLY A 330 14.59 -39.55 39.48
C GLY A 330 13.58 -38.48 39.92
N ILE A 331 13.36 -37.42 39.15
CA ILE A 331 12.42 -36.35 39.51
C ILE A 331 11.01 -36.72 39.00
N LYS A 332 10.19 -37.29 39.89
CA LYS A 332 8.74 -37.42 39.67
C LYS A 332 8.07 -36.05 39.83
N LYS A 333 7.56 -35.47 38.74
CA LYS A 333 6.35 -34.62 38.78
C LYS A 333 5.25 -35.34 37.99
N GLY A 334 4.13 -35.57 38.66
CA GLY A 334 3.09 -36.51 38.24
C GLY A 334 2.31 -36.07 37.00
N GLY A 335 1.76 -37.07 36.29
CA GLY A 335 0.69 -36.90 35.31
C GLY A 335 0.89 -37.54 33.94
N CYS A 336 1.02 -38.87 33.90
CA CYS A 336 0.68 -39.79 32.79
C CYS A 336 1.15 -39.49 31.35
N CYS A 337 2.29 -40.11 31.02
CA CYS A 337 2.57 -40.64 29.67
C CYS A 337 1.58 -41.76 29.33
N LEU A 338 0.88 -41.66 28.19
CA LEU A 338 0.19 -42.79 27.56
C LEU A 338 1.20 -43.54 26.68
N TYR A 339 1.57 -44.76 27.07
CA TYR A 339 2.30 -45.70 26.20
C TYR A 339 1.33 -46.35 25.20
N PRO A 340 1.69 -46.51 23.92
CA PRO A 340 0.97 -47.42 23.04
C PRO A 340 1.34 -48.87 23.39
N THR A 341 0.31 -49.70 23.55
CA THR A 341 0.36 -51.16 23.71
C THR A 341 1.09 -51.82 22.53
N LYS A 342 2.04 -52.71 22.83
CA LYS A 342 2.79 -53.54 21.87
C LYS A 342 1.84 -54.42 21.02
N PRO A 343 2.17 -54.71 19.75
CA PRO A 343 1.51 -55.77 18.99
C PRO A 343 2.00 -57.15 19.47
N ASN A 344 1.06 -58.08 19.65
CA ASN A 344 1.34 -59.50 19.87
C ASN A 344 2.00 -60.10 18.62
N ILE A 345 3.25 -60.53 18.75
CA ILE A 345 3.88 -61.48 17.84
C ILE A 345 3.59 -62.87 18.42
N SER A 346 2.72 -63.64 17.77
CA SER A 346 2.54 -65.06 18.05
C SER A 346 3.45 -65.84 17.11
N ILE A 347 4.41 -66.55 17.69
CA ILE A 347 5.27 -67.52 17.01
C ILE A 347 4.53 -68.86 17.03
N ALA A 348 4.37 -69.48 15.86
CA ALA A 348 4.31 -70.92 15.67
C ALA A 348 5.05 -71.26 14.37
#